data_AF-W0VEE9-F1
#
_entry.id   AF-W0VEE9-F1
#
_cell.length_a   1.000
_cell.length_b   1.000
_cell.length_c   1.000
_cell.angle_alpha   90.00
_cell.angle_beta   90.00
_cell.angle_gamma   90.00
#
_symmetry.space_group_name_H-M   'P 1'
#
loop_
_entity.id
_entity.type
_entity.pdbx_description
1 polymer ?
#
loop_
_entity_poly.entity_id
_entity_poly.type
_entity_poly.pdbx_seq_one_letter_code
_entity_poly.pdbx_strand_id
1 'polypeptide(L)' 'MNTFMDYMASITPLARTGTVEEVARAVAFLASDDSSFIAASEIFVDGGIAQI' A
#
# COMPACT_ATOMS: atom_id res chain seq x y z
N MET A 1 2.51 11.14 -20.98
CA MET A 1 2.52 9.68 -20.81
C MET A 1 3.77 9.33 -20.03
N ASN A 2 3.66 9.10 -18.73
CA ASN A 2 4.82 8.78 -17.91
C ASN A 2 4.86 7.25 -17.83
N THR A 3 5.59 6.63 -18.76
CA THR A 3 5.51 5.19 -19.10
C THR A 3 5.61 4.27 -17.89
N PHE A 4 6.39 4.67 -16.88
CA PHE A 4 6.51 3.95 -15.62
C PHE A 4 5.21 3.92 -14.80
N MET A 5 4.54 5.05 -14.61
CA MET A 5 3.32 5.11 -13.80
C MET A 5 2.15 4.41 -14.49
N ASP A 6 2.08 4.52 -15.82
CA ASP A 6 1.08 3.84 -16.64
C ASP A 6 1.28 2.31 -16.57
N TYR A 7 2.54 1.84 -16.62
CA TYR A 7 2.87 0.43 -16.42
C TYR A 7 2.50 -0.04 -15.00
N MET A 8 2.86 0.72 -13.97
CA MET A 8 2.53 0.36 -12.59
C MET A 8 1.02 0.23 -12.36
N ALA A 9 0.24 1.18 -12.87
CA ALA A 9 -1.21 1.11 -12.80
C ALA A 9 -1.77 -0.14 -13.50
N SER A 10 -1.17 -0.55 -14.63
CA SER A 10 -1.62 -1.72 -15.40
C SER A 10 -1.42 -3.07 -14.69
N ILE A 11 -0.43 -3.17 -13.80
CA ILE A 11 -0.13 -4.40 -13.05
C ILE A 11 -0.69 -4.40 -11.62
N THR A 12 -1.21 -3.26 -11.15
CA THR A 12 -1.83 -3.13 -9.82
C THR A 12 -3.29 -3.56 -9.90
N PRO A 13 -3.80 -4.49 -9.06
CA PRO A 13 -5.21 -4.88 -9.07
C PRO A 13 -6.22 -3.73 -8.93
N LEU A 14 -5.87 -2.68 -8.18
CA LEU A 14 -6.69 -1.46 -8.07
C LEU A 14 -6.62 -0.54 -9.31
N ALA A 15 -5.91 -0.94 -10.37
CA ALA A 15 -5.79 -0.24 -11.66
C ALA A 15 -5.28 1.21 -11.59
N ARG A 16 -4.53 1.54 -10.53
CA ARG A 16 -3.93 2.87 -10.32
C ARG A 16 -2.67 2.77 -9.47
N THR A 17 -1.85 3.81 -9.51
CA THR A 17 -0.79 3.99 -8.53
C THR A 17 -1.35 4.46 -7.19
N GLY A 18 -0.73 4.02 -6.10
CA GLY A 18 -1.07 4.50 -4.76
C GLY A 18 -0.67 5.97 -4.55
N THR A 19 -1.24 6.60 -3.51
CA THR A 19 -0.85 7.94 -3.06
C THR A 19 -0.01 7.86 -1.79
N VAL A 20 0.76 8.92 -1.49
CA VAL A 20 1.56 8.98 -0.26
C VAL A 20 0.69 8.95 1.00
N GLU A 21 -0.54 9.47 0.92
CA GLU A 21 -1.49 9.48 2.03
C GLU A 21 -2.02 8.08 2.35
N GLU A 22 -2.09 7.17 1.37
CA GLU A 22 -2.48 5.78 1.61
C GLU A 22 -1.44 5.05 2.47
N VAL A 23 -0.15 5.26 2.16
CA VAL A 23 0.96 4.76 2.98
C VAL A 23 0.95 5.44 4.36
N ALA A 24 0.80 6.77 4.40
CA ALA A 24 0.80 7.52 5.66
C ALA A 24 -0.31 7.05 6.62
N ARG A 25 -1.51 6.75 6.10
CA ARG A 25 -2.61 6.21 6.92
C ARG A 25 -2.30 4.83 7.49
N ALA A 26 -1.68 3.94 6.71
CA ALA A 26 -1.26 2.63 7.21
C ALA A 26 -0.20 2.75 8.31
N VAL A 27 0.78 3.64 8.12
CA VAL A 27 1.79 3.96 9.14
C VAL A 27 1.14 4.56 10.39
N ALA A 28 0.20 5.48 10.23
CA ALA A 28 -0.52 6.10 11.36
C ALA A 28 -1.31 5.05 12.17
N PHE A 29 -1.95 4.09 11.52
CA PHE A 29 -2.60 2.95 12.19
C PHE A 29 -1.58 2.09 12.95
N LEU A 30 -0.45 1.75 12.35
CA LEU A 30 0.61 0.97 13.01
C LEU A 30 1.29 1.71 14.15
N ALA A 31 1.22 3.05 14.17
CA ALA A 31 1.70 3.87 15.25
C ALA A 31 0.66 4.10 16.37
N SER A 32 -0.60 3.69 16.16
CA SER A 32 -1.67 3.87 17.14
C SER A 32 -1.89 2.63 18.00
N ASP A 33 -2.59 2.81 19.13
CA ASP A 33 -2.98 1.74 20.04
C ASP A 33 -3.94 0.71 19.39
N ASP A 34 -4.59 1.07 18.28
CA ASP A 34 -5.49 0.18 17.53
C ASP A 34 -4.74 -1.02 16.92
N SER A 35 -3.42 -0.91 16.78
CA SER A 35 -2.55 -1.97 16.28
C SER A 35 -1.82 -2.75 17.39
N SER A 36 -2.24 -2.62 18.66
CA SER A 36 -1.53 -3.15 19.85
C SER A 36 -1.24 -4.65 19.87
N PHE A 37 -1.86 -5.45 19.00
CA PHE A 37 -1.58 -6.89 18.86
C PHE A 37 -0.93 -7.28 17.52
N ILE A 38 -0.52 -6.31 16.72
CA ILE A 38 0.23 -6.54 15.48
C ILE A 38 1.72 -6.34 15.77
N ALA A 39 2.49 -7.41 15.65
CA ALA A 39 3.93 -7.39 15.82
C ALA A 39 4.60 -8.38 14.86
N ALA A 40 5.83 -8.05 14.43
CA ALA A 40 6.65 -8.88 13.53
C ALA A 40 5.96 -9.26 12.20
N SER A 41 4.94 -8.51 11.78
CA SER A 41 4.22 -8.71 10.53
C SER A 41 4.67 -7.74 9.46
N GLU A 42 4.75 -8.22 8.21
CA GLU A 42 4.85 -7.36 7.04
C GLU A 42 3.44 -6.98 6.57
N ILE A 43 3.19 -5.67 6.39
CA ILE A 43 1.92 -5.17 5.86
C ILE A 43 2.17 -4.48 4.53
N PHE A 44 1.61 -5.05 3.46
CA PHE A 44 1.71 -4.51 2.12
C PHE A 44 0.67 -3.40 1.91
N VAL A 45 1.14 -2.25 1.41
CA VAL A 45 0.31 -1.11 1.00
C VAL A 45 0.57 -0.83 -0.48
N ASP A 46 0.25 -1.81 -1.32
CA ASP A 46 0.71 -1.87 -2.71
C ASP A 46 -0.44 -2.00 -3.72
N GLY A 47 -1.69 -1.85 -3.28
CA GLY A 47 -2.87 -2.02 -4.13
C GLY A 47 -3.08 -3.45 -4.64
N GLY A 48 -2.43 -4.44 -4.01
CA GLY A 48 -2.58 -5.87 -4.28
C GLY A 48 -1.53 -6.46 -5.23
N ILE A 49 -0.43 -5.76 -5.51
CA ILE A 49 0.59 -6.25 -6.47
C ILE A 49 1.24 -7.56 -6.00
N ALA A 50 1.57 -7.67 -4.72
CA ALA A 50 2.38 -8.78 -4.19
C ALA A 50 1.55 -9.91 -3.54
N GLN A 51 0.25 -9.71 -3.32
CA GLN A 51 -0.60 -10.68 -2.62
C GLN A 51 -1.45 -11.49 -3.63
N ILE A 52 -1.43 -12.82 -3.51
CA ILE A 52 -2.17 -13.78 -4.37
C ILE A 52 -3.56 -14.06 -3.78
#